data_AF-A0A0L0D525-F1
#
_entry.id   AF-A0A0L0D525-F1
#
_cell.length_a   1.000
_cell.length_b   1.000
_cell.length_c   1.000
_cell.angle_alpha   90.00
_cell.angle_beta   90.00
_cell.angle_gamma   90.00
#
_symmetry.space_group_name_H-M   'P 1'
#
loop_
_entity.id
_entity.type
_entity.pdbx_description
1 polymer ?
#
loop_
_entity_poly.entity_id
_entity_poly.type
_entity_poly.pdbx_seq_one_letter_code
_entity_poly.pdbx_strand_id
1 'polypeptide(L)'
;MDPEPGLAARVALLESHVAALTAAVAALQAERARPVPTSESPTAPPPHATLSPSLDIQARHARPQSPLAPPLVTFSGFGDDADRLATLRDVVLKLGGRVKANPQEFDAAITHVVALPGARTLKLLAAGLTGRWIMRPEWLTASAAESGFVDEAGYGARFPVEDNPFRGRRLYLADAFVASISKTKLANFTKLAFKLGRAVRVDSEAAADIVVVPPLPAGADPHQRPVHHRTWHELIHAIPSCPPDDGTESGHVDKPSRLPPATSPMVVPRARVAPSVIPRKRSPSDAVQREVKRHKAKA
;
A
#
# COMPACT_ATOMS: atom_id res chain seq x y z
N MET A 1 5.78 -52.54 -8.24
CA MET A 1 4.77 -51.72 -7.52
C MET A 1 5.21 -51.66 -6.09
N ASP A 2 5.86 -50.58 -5.69
CA ASP A 2 6.29 -50.40 -4.31
C ASP A 2 5.09 -50.08 -3.43
N PRO A 3 4.99 -50.66 -2.23
CA PRO A 3 3.87 -50.40 -1.33
C PRO A 3 3.94 -48.95 -0.84
N GLU A 4 2.83 -48.23 -1.04
CA GLU A 4 2.61 -46.88 -0.50
C GLU A 4 2.91 -46.86 1.01
N PRO A 5 3.69 -45.88 1.50
CA PRO A 5 4.01 -45.79 2.92
C PRO A 5 2.73 -45.56 3.74
N GLY A 6 2.50 -46.46 4.71
CA GLY A 6 1.35 -46.39 5.61
C GLY A 6 1.27 -45.04 6.35
N LEU A 7 0.06 -44.67 6.77
CA LEU A 7 -0.25 -43.39 7.41
C LEU A 7 0.73 -43.02 8.55
N ALA A 8 1.21 -44.00 9.32
CA ALA A 8 2.21 -43.80 10.37
C ALA A 8 3.56 -43.27 9.86
N ALA A 9 4.04 -43.75 8.72
CA ALA A 9 5.30 -43.29 8.12
C ALA A 9 5.18 -41.84 7.61
N ARG A 10 4.00 -41.46 7.10
CA ARG A 10 3.71 -40.10 6.66
C ARG A 10 3.66 -39.11 7.84
N VAL A 11 3.09 -39.54 8.97
CA VAL A 11 3.06 -38.73 10.20
C VAL A 11 4.48 -38.54 10.76
N ALA A 12 5.29 -39.60 10.84
CA ALA A 12 6.68 -39.49 11.29
C ALA A 12 7.53 -38.56 10.41
N LEU A 13 7.30 -38.58 9.09
CA LEU A 13 7.97 -37.68 8.15
C LEU A 13 7.55 -36.21 8.35
N LEU A 14 6.27 -35.97 8.64
CA LEU A 14 5.76 -34.62 8.96
C LEU A 14 6.35 -34.09 10.27
N GLU A 15 6.42 -34.91 11.30
CA GLU A 15 7.01 -34.52 12.60
C GLU A 15 8.50 -34.21 12.46
N SER A 16 9.24 -35.00 11.68
CA SER A 16 10.65 -34.74 11.35
C SER A 16 10.85 -33.39 10.65
N HIS A 17 10.01 -33.07 9.67
CA HIS A 17 10.08 -31.78 8.98
C HIS A 17 9.74 -30.61 9.90
N VAL A 18 8.76 -30.75 10.79
CA VAL A 18 8.41 -29.71 11.78
C VAL A 18 9.57 -29.49 12.76
N ALA A 19 10.23 -30.56 13.22
CA ALA A 19 11.41 -30.45 14.08
C ALA A 19 12.57 -29.73 13.36
N ALA A 20 12.85 -30.08 12.10
CA ALA A 20 13.89 -29.44 11.29
C ALA A 20 13.62 -27.94 11.06
N LEU A 21 12.37 -27.57 10.75
CA LEU A 21 11.95 -26.18 10.60
C LEU A 21 12.09 -25.39 11.91
N THR A 22 11.74 -26.00 13.04
CA THR A 22 11.85 -25.38 14.36
C THR A 22 13.33 -25.09 14.71
N ALA A 23 14.22 -26.04 14.43
CA ALA A 23 15.66 -25.86 14.63
C ALA A 23 16.24 -24.75 13.73
N ALA A 24 15.82 -24.67 12.47
CA ALA A 24 16.27 -23.63 11.54
C ALA A 24 15.81 -22.22 11.98
N VAL A 25 14.59 -22.08 12.50
CA VAL A 25 14.09 -20.80 13.04
C VAL A 25 14.88 -20.38 14.28
N ALA A 26 15.20 -21.32 15.18
CA ALA A 26 16.02 -21.04 16.36
C ALA A 26 17.44 -20.56 15.98
N ALA A 27 18.06 -21.17 14.97
CA ALA A 27 19.38 -20.75 14.48
C ALA A 27 19.38 -19.33 13.89
N LEU A 28 18.33 -18.96 13.13
CA LEU A 28 18.19 -17.62 12.57
C LEU A 28 17.95 -16.55 13.65
N GLN A 29 17.27 -16.91 14.73
CA GLN A 29 17.07 -16.01 15.88
C GLN A 29 18.36 -15.79 16.67
N ALA A 30 19.19 -16.84 16.83
CA ALA A 30 20.49 -16.74 17.48
C ALA A 30 21.48 -15.88 16.68
N GLU A 31 21.49 -15.98 15.36
CA GLU A 31 22.39 -15.17 14.51
C GLU A 31 22.03 -13.68 14.53
N ARG A 32 20.73 -13.37 14.68
CA ARG A 32 20.24 -11.99 14.80
C ARG A 32 20.56 -11.34 16.15
N ALA A 33 20.90 -12.13 17.15
CA ALA A 33 21.26 -11.65 18.49
C ALA A 33 22.77 -11.40 18.67
N ARG A 34 23.60 -11.63 17.64
CA ARG A 34 25.04 -11.34 17.74
C ARG A 34 25.29 -9.82 17.76
N PRO A 35 25.95 -9.28 18.80
CA PRO A 35 26.38 -7.89 18.81
C PRO A 35 27.49 -7.66 17.77
N VAL A 36 27.39 -6.54 17.06
CA VAL A 36 28.37 -6.07 16.07
C VAL A 36 29.68 -5.74 16.81
N PRO A 37 30.86 -6.20 16.34
CA PRO A 37 32.13 -5.79 16.91
C PRO A 37 32.38 -4.31 16.62
N THR A 38 32.52 -3.52 17.68
CA THR A 38 32.88 -2.10 17.62
C THR A 38 34.32 -1.98 17.12
N SER A 39 34.48 -1.49 15.89
CA SER A 39 35.77 -1.15 15.31
C SER A 39 36.28 0.15 15.93
N GLU A 40 37.34 0.07 16.73
CA GLU A 40 38.18 1.21 17.10
C GLU A 40 39.01 1.64 15.88
N SER A 41 39.16 2.96 15.67
CA SER A 41 40.29 3.51 14.91
C SER A 41 40.49 5.01 15.16
N PRO A 42 41.71 5.51 14.93
CA PRO A 42 42.33 6.54 15.77
C PRO A 42 42.61 7.88 15.04
N THR A 43 42.85 8.90 15.86
CA THR A 43 43.75 10.06 15.72
C THR A 43 43.54 11.09 14.59
N ALA A 44 43.51 12.36 15.03
CA ALA A 44 43.37 13.61 14.28
C ALA A 44 44.53 13.98 13.34
N PRO A 45 44.32 14.95 12.42
CA PRO A 45 45.40 15.74 11.82
C PRO A 45 45.32 17.25 12.19
N PRO A 46 46.45 17.99 12.20
CA PRO A 46 46.48 19.43 12.42
C PRO A 46 46.41 20.25 11.10
N PRO A 47 46.25 21.60 11.18
CA PRO A 47 45.89 22.46 10.06
C PRO A 47 47.10 23.16 9.42
N HIS A 48 46.98 23.58 8.14
CA HIS A 48 47.16 24.97 7.66
C HIS A 48 47.27 25.05 6.12
N ALA A 49 46.45 25.97 5.57
CA ALA A 49 46.57 26.83 4.38
C ALA A 49 47.46 26.42 3.19
N THR A 50 46.95 26.60 1.96
CA THR A 50 47.40 27.68 1.03
C THR A 50 46.41 27.81 -0.15
N LEU A 51 46.02 29.05 -0.46
CA LEU A 51 45.21 29.47 -1.60
C LEU A 51 46.02 29.36 -2.91
N SER A 52 45.39 28.90 -4.00
CA SER A 52 45.71 29.36 -5.36
C SER A 52 44.52 29.16 -6.30
N PRO A 53 44.16 30.18 -7.11
CA PRO A 53 43.09 30.11 -8.08
C PRO A 53 43.64 29.61 -9.43
N SER A 54 42.94 28.69 -10.10
CA SER A 54 43.12 28.50 -11.54
C SER A 54 41.77 28.24 -12.19
N LEU A 55 41.39 29.19 -13.04
CA LEU A 55 40.27 29.12 -13.97
C LEU A 55 40.60 28.09 -15.05
N ASP A 56 39.77 27.05 -15.18
CA ASP A 56 39.60 26.32 -16.43
C ASP A 56 38.14 25.86 -16.56
N ILE A 57 37.39 26.73 -17.24
CA ILE A 57 36.49 26.48 -18.38
C ILE A 57 35.97 25.03 -18.53
N GLN A 58 34.63 24.91 -18.50
CA GLN A 58 33.77 23.78 -18.90
C GLN A 58 33.45 22.68 -17.87
N ALA A 59 32.75 23.06 -16.81
CA ALA A 59 31.84 22.15 -16.10
C ALA A 59 30.60 21.83 -16.97
N ARG A 60 30.80 21.03 -18.02
CA ARG A 60 29.70 20.34 -18.69
C ARG A 60 29.26 19.18 -17.80
N HIS A 61 28.02 19.26 -17.34
CA HIS A 61 27.18 18.17 -16.82
C HIS A 61 27.63 17.60 -15.48
N ALA A 62 26.89 18.02 -14.44
CA ALA A 62 26.95 17.45 -13.11
C ALA A 62 26.81 15.91 -13.13
N ARG A 63 27.90 15.20 -12.89
CA ARG A 63 27.93 13.82 -12.35
C ARG A 63 29.14 13.77 -11.41
N PRO A 64 29.08 13.14 -10.22
CA PRO A 64 28.21 12.03 -9.87
C PRO A 64 27.39 12.27 -8.59
N GLN A 65 26.08 12.02 -8.67
CA GLN A 65 25.38 11.60 -7.46
C GLN A 65 26.03 10.30 -6.99
N SER A 66 26.39 10.23 -5.71
CA SER A 66 26.95 9.03 -5.05
C SER A 66 26.15 7.78 -5.44
N PRO A 67 26.77 6.59 -5.49
CA PRO A 67 26.16 5.42 -6.12
C PRO A 67 24.94 4.96 -5.31
N LEU A 68 23.77 5.46 -5.68
CA LEU A 68 22.51 4.82 -5.36
C LEU A 68 22.63 3.38 -5.82
N ALA A 69 22.25 2.44 -4.95
CA ALA A 69 22.34 1.02 -5.24
C ALA A 69 21.76 0.73 -6.64
N PRO A 70 22.37 -0.19 -7.42
CA PRO A 70 21.96 -0.41 -8.79
C PRO A 70 20.46 -0.74 -8.87
N PRO A 71 19.75 -0.19 -9.88
CA PRO A 71 18.31 -0.37 -10.03
C PRO A 71 17.89 -1.83 -9.90
N LEU A 72 16.95 -2.11 -9.00
CA LEU A 72 16.20 -3.38 -8.99
C LEU A 72 14.90 -3.19 -9.77
N VAL A 73 14.85 -3.83 -10.94
CA VAL A 73 13.81 -3.68 -11.97
C VAL A 73 12.88 -4.90 -11.97
N THR A 74 11.59 -4.66 -12.18
CA THR A 74 10.63 -5.68 -12.61
C THR A 74 9.88 -5.21 -13.85
N PHE A 75 9.28 -6.15 -14.57
CA PHE A 75 8.57 -5.89 -15.82
C PHE A 75 7.08 -6.21 -15.69
N SER A 76 6.24 -5.46 -16.42
CA SER A 76 4.80 -5.63 -16.43
C SER A 76 4.20 -5.35 -17.81
N GLY A 77 3.23 -6.17 -18.24
CA GLY A 77 2.51 -5.95 -19.50
C GLY A 77 3.13 -6.58 -20.75
N PHE A 78 4.17 -7.40 -20.62
CA PHE A 78 4.86 -8.07 -21.74
C PHE A 78 4.37 -9.51 -21.96
N GLY A 79 3.06 -9.76 -21.82
CA GLY A 79 2.52 -11.12 -21.94
C GLY A 79 2.74 -11.72 -23.33
N ASP A 80 2.56 -10.89 -24.36
CA ASP A 80 2.59 -11.29 -25.76
C ASP A 80 3.92 -10.96 -26.46
N ASP A 81 4.89 -10.39 -25.73
CA ASP A 81 6.16 -9.91 -26.28
C ASP A 81 7.35 -10.39 -25.42
N ALA A 82 7.53 -11.71 -25.42
CA ALA A 82 8.56 -12.40 -24.64
C ALA A 82 9.98 -12.04 -25.10
N ASP A 83 10.19 -11.83 -26.40
CA ASP A 83 11.49 -11.54 -26.99
C ASP A 83 11.98 -10.13 -26.61
N ARG A 84 11.07 -9.14 -26.66
CA ARG A 84 11.39 -7.79 -26.16
C ARG A 84 11.66 -7.82 -24.67
N LEU A 85 10.88 -8.57 -23.89
CA LEU A 85 11.11 -8.73 -22.46
C LEU A 85 12.49 -9.32 -22.15
N ALA A 86 12.90 -10.37 -22.87
CA ALA A 86 14.22 -10.97 -22.72
C ALA A 86 15.33 -9.96 -23.04
N THR A 87 15.20 -9.24 -24.16
CA THR A 87 16.15 -8.19 -24.57
C THR A 87 16.30 -7.10 -23.50
N LEU A 88 15.18 -6.60 -22.96
CA LEU A 88 15.22 -5.56 -21.93
C LEU A 88 15.82 -6.06 -20.61
N ARG A 89 15.62 -7.34 -20.25
CA ARG A 89 16.26 -7.94 -19.08
C ARG A 89 17.78 -7.98 -19.24
N ASP A 90 18.25 -8.40 -20.41
CA ASP A 90 19.68 -8.46 -20.70
C ASP A 90 20.33 -7.09 -20.63
N VAL A 91 19.64 -6.04 -21.10
CA VAL A 91 20.09 -4.65 -20.94
C VAL A 91 20.27 -4.28 -19.47
N VAL A 92 19.28 -4.55 -18.62
CA VAL A 92 19.38 -4.23 -17.17
C VAL A 92 20.61 -4.91 -16.55
N LEU A 93 20.85 -6.18 -16.88
CA LEU A 93 21.98 -6.93 -16.34
C LEU A 93 23.33 -6.43 -16.86
N LYS A 94 23.44 -6.12 -18.16
CA LYS A 94 24.67 -5.57 -18.77
C LYS A 94 25.06 -4.22 -18.18
N LEU A 95 24.08 -3.41 -17.80
CA LEU A 95 24.30 -2.11 -17.15
C LEU A 95 24.59 -2.21 -15.64
N GLY A 96 24.70 -3.43 -15.08
CA GLY A 96 24.96 -3.65 -13.65
C GLY A 96 23.72 -3.50 -12.76
N GLY A 97 22.52 -3.39 -13.35
CA GLY A 97 21.25 -3.45 -12.63
C GLY A 97 20.89 -4.87 -12.19
N ARG A 98 19.77 -4.99 -11.49
CA ARG A 98 19.21 -6.26 -11.02
C ARG A 98 17.80 -6.44 -11.55
N VAL A 99 17.45 -7.66 -11.93
CA VAL A 99 16.09 -8.03 -12.28
C VAL A 99 15.49 -8.87 -11.16
N LYS A 100 14.25 -8.57 -10.75
CA LYS A 100 13.56 -9.36 -9.73
C LYS A 100 13.34 -10.79 -10.23
N ALA A 101 13.89 -11.77 -9.50
CA ALA A 101 13.84 -13.18 -9.85
C ALA A 101 12.43 -13.78 -9.90
N ASN A 102 11.54 -13.38 -8.99
CA ASN A 102 10.13 -13.82 -9.01
C ASN A 102 9.25 -12.70 -9.60
N PRO A 103 8.73 -12.86 -10.84
CA PRO A 103 7.97 -11.82 -11.51
C PRO A 103 6.53 -11.71 -11.03
N GLN A 104 6.02 -12.66 -10.24
CA GLN A 104 4.60 -12.78 -9.95
C GLN A 104 4.16 -11.90 -8.76
N GLU A 105 5.07 -11.65 -7.81
CA GLU A 105 4.79 -10.83 -6.64
C GLU A 105 5.55 -9.50 -6.66
N PHE A 106 4.86 -8.44 -6.24
CA PHE A 106 5.47 -7.14 -5.99
C PHE A 106 6.29 -7.17 -4.69
N ASP A 107 7.56 -6.79 -4.78
CA ASP A 107 8.51 -6.71 -3.68
C ASP A 107 8.85 -5.25 -3.37
N ALA A 108 8.89 -4.90 -2.07
CA ALA A 108 9.23 -3.57 -1.61
C ALA A 108 10.69 -3.16 -1.89
N ALA A 109 11.59 -4.10 -2.20
CA ALA A 109 12.94 -3.79 -2.65
C ALA A 109 12.97 -3.24 -4.10
N ILE A 110 11.92 -3.45 -4.89
CA ILE A 110 11.84 -2.97 -6.27
C ILE A 110 11.93 -1.45 -6.28
N THR A 111 12.77 -0.95 -7.18
CA THR A 111 13.00 0.49 -7.37
C THR A 111 12.28 0.99 -8.62
N HIS A 112 12.20 0.15 -9.66
CA HIS A 112 11.65 0.49 -10.96
C HIS A 112 10.72 -0.62 -11.47
N VAL A 113 9.58 -0.23 -12.03
CA VAL A 113 8.68 -1.10 -12.79
C VAL A 113 8.66 -0.59 -14.22
N VAL A 114 9.22 -1.39 -15.14
CA VAL A 114 9.17 -1.10 -16.58
C VAL A 114 7.90 -1.73 -17.15
N ALA A 115 7.10 -0.95 -17.87
CA ALA A 115 5.87 -1.43 -18.45
C ALA A 115 5.54 -0.78 -19.79
N LEU A 116 4.79 -1.50 -20.62
CA LEU A 116 4.21 -0.94 -21.83
C LEU A 116 3.19 0.17 -21.48
N PRO A 117 3.07 1.20 -22.34
CA PRO A 117 2.08 2.26 -22.15
C PRO A 117 0.65 1.71 -22.01
N GLY A 118 -0.18 2.39 -21.21
CA GLY A 118 -1.57 2.00 -20.97
C GLY A 118 -1.78 0.74 -20.10
N ALA A 119 -0.73 0.01 -19.74
CA ALA A 119 -0.85 -1.15 -18.87
C ALA A 119 -1.36 -0.76 -17.47
N ARG A 120 -2.33 -1.51 -16.93
CA ARG A 120 -2.90 -1.29 -15.59
C ARG A 120 -2.92 -2.57 -14.75
N THR A 121 -1.75 -3.15 -14.54
CA THR A 121 -1.60 -4.41 -13.79
C THR A 121 -1.46 -4.17 -12.28
N LEU A 122 -1.64 -5.23 -11.49
CA LEU A 122 -1.45 -5.18 -10.03
C LEU A 122 -0.04 -4.68 -9.64
N LYS A 123 0.99 -5.01 -10.42
CA LYS A 123 2.37 -4.56 -10.18
C LYS A 123 2.52 -3.04 -10.37
N LEU A 124 1.85 -2.47 -11.37
CA LEU A 124 1.87 -1.03 -11.61
C LEU A 124 1.08 -0.27 -10.54
N LEU A 125 -0.08 -0.78 -10.14
CA LEU A 125 -0.85 -0.20 -9.03
C LEU A 125 -0.03 -0.24 -7.73
N ALA A 126 0.67 -1.35 -7.45
CA ALA A 126 1.56 -1.44 -6.30
C ALA A 126 2.73 -0.45 -6.36
N ALA A 127 3.34 -0.25 -7.53
CA ALA A 127 4.40 0.73 -7.75
C ALA A 127 3.91 2.16 -7.47
N GLY A 128 2.73 2.53 -8.00
CA GLY A 128 2.13 3.85 -7.79
C GLY A 128 1.82 4.11 -6.31
N LEU A 129 1.29 3.13 -5.59
CA LEU A 129 1.00 3.26 -4.15
C LEU A 129 2.24 3.34 -3.27
N THR A 130 3.37 2.78 -3.71
CA THR A 130 4.60 2.71 -2.92
C THR A 130 5.70 3.65 -3.40
N GLY A 131 5.35 4.56 -4.32
CA GLY A 131 6.24 5.58 -4.86
C GLY A 131 7.48 5.01 -5.54
N ARG A 132 7.30 3.94 -6.33
CA ARG A 132 8.37 3.42 -7.21
C ARG A 132 8.30 4.10 -8.56
N TRP A 133 9.43 4.10 -9.25
CA TRP A 133 9.48 4.53 -10.64
C TRP A 133 8.63 3.62 -11.51
N ILE A 134 7.73 4.21 -12.28
CA ILE A 134 6.99 3.54 -13.35
C ILE A 134 7.57 4.06 -14.66
N MET A 135 8.26 3.18 -15.39
CA MET A 135 9.11 3.51 -16.52
C MET A 135 8.55 2.94 -17.81
N ARG A 136 8.68 3.68 -18.92
CA ARG A 136 8.51 3.13 -20.26
C ARG A 136 9.76 2.34 -20.70
N PRO A 137 9.64 1.39 -21.65
CA PRO A 137 10.78 0.58 -22.09
C PRO A 137 11.94 1.39 -22.68
N GLU A 138 11.65 2.55 -23.27
CA GLU A 138 12.60 3.44 -23.94
C GLU A 138 13.70 3.93 -22.97
N TRP A 139 13.42 3.96 -21.66
CA TRP A 139 14.44 4.22 -20.64
C TRP A 139 15.62 3.27 -20.74
N LEU A 140 15.36 1.97 -20.93
CA LEU A 140 16.40 0.95 -21.04
C LEU A 140 17.10 1.03 -22.39
N THR A 141 16.38 1.33 -23.47
CA THR A 141 16.98 1.54 -24.78
C THR A 141 17.95 2.72 -24.76
N ALA A 142 17.56 3.85 -24.16
CA ALA A 142 18.45 5.00 -23.97
C ALA A 142 19.62 4.70 -23.03
N SER A 143 19.37 3.99 -21.94
CA SER A 143 20.43 3.57 -21.01
C SER A 143 21.46 2.65 -21.67
N ALA A 144 21.03 1.78 -22.58
CA ALA A 144 21.93 0.93 -23.35
C ALA A 144 22.82 1.76 -24.29
N ALA A 145 22.27 2.78 -24.94
CA ALA A 145 23.02 3.68 -25.83
C ALA A 145 24.10 4.48 -25.07
N GLU A 146 23.80 4.93 -23.86
CA GLU A 146 24.72 5.70 -23.01
C GLU A 146 25.64 4.82 -22.15
N SER A 147 25.58 3.48 -22.29
CA SER A 147 26.32 2.51 -21.48
C SER A 147 26.15 2.71 -19.97
N GLY A 148 24.98 3.19 -19.53
CA GLY A 148 24.66 3.42 -18.13
C GLY A 148 23.22 3.88 -17.96
N PHE A 149 22.66 3.71 -16.75
CA PHE A 149 21.31 4.19 -16.45
C PHE A 149 21.24 5.72 -16.61
N VAL A 150 20.41 6.17 -17.55
CA VAL A 150 20.08 7.58 -17.77
C VAL A 150 19.02 8.05 -16.77
N ASP A 151 18.87 9.37 -16.66
CA ASP A 151 17.87 10.01 -15.79
C ASP A 151 16.45 9.49 -16.07
N GLU A 152 15.72 9.19 -15.00
CA GLU A 152 14.41 8.57 -15.09
C GLU A 152 13.30 9.54 -15.52
N ALA A 153 13.44 10.84 -15.26
CA ALA A 153 12.35 11.80 -15.42
C ALA A 153 11.89 11.97 -16.87
N GLY A 154 12.76 11.70 -17.85
CA GLY A 154 12.42 11.73 -19.28
C GLY A 154 11.61 10.53 -19.77
N TYR A 155 11.54 9.45 -19.00
CA TYR A 155 11.00 8.17 -19.48
C TYR A 155 9.90 7.59 -18.59
N GLY A 156 9.66 8.18 -17.43
CA GLY A 156 8.67 7.66 -16.49
C GLY A 156 8.30 8.68 -15.42
N ALA A 157 7.54 8.20 -14.45
CA ALA A 157 7.09 9.00 -13.34
C ALA A 157 7.28 8.24 -12.03
N ARG A 158 7.58 9.01 -10.97
CA ARG A 158 7.55 8.55 -9.59
C ARG A 158 6.52 9.37 -8.84
N PHE A 159 5.52 8.68 -8.31
CA PHE A 159 4.46 9.33 -7.56
C PHE A 159 4.84 9.41 -6.08
N PRO A 160 4.74 10.59 -5.44
CA PRO A 160 4.94 10.71 -4.01
C PRO A 160 4.03 9.75 -3.24
N VAL A 161 4.53 9.16 -2.16
CA VAL A 161 3.73 8.23 -1.33
C VAL A 161 2.62 9.00 -0.59
N GLU A 162 2.70 10.32 -0.56
CA GLU A 162 1.71 11.26 -0.04
C GLU A 162 0.51 11.40 -0.99
N ASP A 163 0.70 11.15 -2.29
CA ASP A 163 -0.39 11.13 -3.29
C ASP A 163 -1.13 9.77 -3.33
N ASN A 164 -0.76 8.84 -2.45
CA ASN A 164 -1.43 7.55 -2.33
C ASN A 164 -2.90 7.75 -1.86
N PRO A 165 -3.91 7.35 -2.67
CA PRO A 165 -5.32 7.62 -2.38
C PRO A 165 -5.85 6.91 -1.13
N PHE A 166 -5.16 5.88 -0.64
CA PHE A 166 -5.58 5.07 0.50
C PHE A 166 -4.90 5.45 1.81
N ARG A 167 -3.80 6.21 1.75
CA ARG A 167 -2.92 6.38 2.91
C ARG A 167 -3.65 7.07 4.06
N GLY A 168 -3.74 6.37 5.20
CA GLY A 168 -4.40 6.85 6.41
C GLY A 168 -5.92 6.94 6.33
N ARG A 169 -6.54 6.54 5.21
CA ARG A 169 -8.00 6.56 5.06
C ARG A 169 -8.64 5.36 5.75
N ARG A 170 -9.76 5.59 6.41
CA ARG A 170 -10.60 4.56 7.01
C ARG A 170 -11.54 3.99 5.95
N LEU A 171 -11.38 2.72 5.61
CA LEU A 171 -12.16 2.01 4.61
C LEU A 171 -13.08 0.99 5.28
N TYR A 172 -14.36 1.08 4.99
CA TYR A 172 -15.34 0.04 5.27
C TYR A 172 -15.64 -0.73 3.98
N LEU A 173 -15.65 -2.07 4.05
CA LEU A 173 -16.04 -2.92 2.93
C LEU A 173 -17.47 -3.38 3.17
N ALA A 174 -18.41 -2.90 2.38
CA ALA A 174 -19.80 -3.30 2.53
C ALA A 174 -19.96 -4.81 2.28
N ASP A 175 -20.82 -5.48 3.05
CA ASP A 175 -21.04 -6.92 2.93
C ASP A 175 -21.48 -7.31 1.50
N ALA A 176 -22.32 -6.47 0.88
CA ALA A 176 -22.71 -6.63 -0.51
C ALA A 176 -21.52 -6.61 -1.49
N PHE A 177 -20.51 -5.76 -1.25
CA PHE A 177 -19.30 -5.73 -2.06
C PHE A 177 -18.49 -7.01 -1.88
N VAL A 178 -18.26 -7.42 -0.63
CA VAL A 178 -17.52 -8.63 -0.29
C VAL A 178 -18.18 -9.87 -0.90
N ALA A 179 -19.51 -9.95 -0.88
CA ALA A 179 -20.28 -11.04 -1.49
C ALA A 179 -20.25 -11.01 -3.03
N SER A 180 -20.16 -9.83 -3.64
CA SER A 180 -20.20 -9.67 -5.11
C SER A 180 -18.88 -10.01 -5.83
N ILE A 181 -17.76 -10.04 -5.10
CA ILE A 181 -16.42 -10.11 -5.68
C ILE A 181 -15.76 -11.46 -5.43
N SER A 182 -14.97 -11.95 -6.40
CA SER A 182 -14.25 -13.22 -6.23
C SER A 182 -13.18 -13.12 -5.14
N LYS A 183 -12.88 -14.25 -4.48
CA LYS A 183 -11.85 -14.33 -3.43
C LYS A 183 -10.49 -13.77 -3.88
N THR A 184 -10.07 -14.06 -5.11
CA THR A 184 -8.82 -13.54 -5.69
C THR A 184 -8.83 -12.02 -5.84
N LYS A 185 -9.93 -11.46 -6.36
CA LYS A 185 -10.06 -10.00 -6.51
C LYS A 185 -10.12 -9.32 -5.14
N LEU A 186 -10.79 -9.91 -4.16
CA LEU A 186 -10.81 -9.41 -2.77
C LEU A 186 -9.43 -9.45 -2.12
N ALA A 187 -8.65 -10.51 -2.34
CA ALA A 187 -7.27 -10.60 -1.85
C ALA A 187 -6.38 -9.53 -2.48
N ASN A 188 -6.51 -9.31 -3.79
CA ASN A 188 -5.79 -8.25 -4.51
C ASN A 188 -6.17 -6.86 -4.03
N PHE A 189 -7.47 -6.61 -3.84
CA PHE A 189 -7.99 -5.39 -3.23
C PHE A 189 -7.35 -5.18 -1.86
N THR A 190 -7.40 -6.19 -0.99
CA THR A 190 -6.92 -6.10 0.39
C THR A 190 -5.41 -5.82 0.42
N LYS A 191 -4.65 -6.47 -0.47
CA LYS A 191 -3.22 -6.24 -0.65
C LYS A 191 -2.93 -4.80 -1.09
N LEU A 192 -3.67 -4.28 -2.08
CA LEU A 192 -3.47 -2.92 -2.57
C LEU A 192 -3.91 -1.88 -1.54
N ALA A 193 -5.14 -1.93 -1.05
CA ALA A 193 -5.69 -0.87 -0.19
C ALA A 193 -5.02 -0.85 1.19
N PHE A 194 -4.92 -2.00 1.87
CA PHE A 194 -4.48 -2.03 3.27
C PHE A 194 -2.97 -2.26 3.40
N LYS A 195 -2.41 -3.26 2.71
CA LYS A 195 -0.98 -3.61 2.88
C LYS A 195 -0.05 -2.59 2.24
N LEU A 196 -0.33 -2.22 0.98
CA LEU A 196 0.51 -1.28 0.21
C LEU A 196 0.00 0.16 0.33
N GLY A 197 -1.32 0.34 0.27
CA GLY A 197 -2.04 1.60 0.32
C GLY A 197 -2.04 2.23 1.71
N ARG A 198 -1.83 1.44 2.77
CA ARG A 198 -1.87 1.88 4.17
C ARG A 198 -3.21 2.51 4.58
N ALA A 199 -4.31 2.03 3.99
CA ALA A 199 -5.63 2.25 4.54
C ALA A 199 -5.79 1.55 5.90
N VAL A 200 -6.71 2.06 6.71
CA VAL A 200 -7.16 1.46 7.95
C VAL A 200 -8.52 0.80 7.70
N ARG A 201 -8.65 -0.49 7.99
CA ARG A 201 -9.95 -1.15 7.93
C ARG A 201 -10.79 -0.76 9.13
N VAL A 202 -12.06 -0.44 8.91
CA VAL A 202 -13.05 -0.24 9.96
C VAL A 202 -14.23 -1.19 9.78
N ASP A 203 -14.94 -1.46 10.87
CA ASP A 203 -16.02 -2.46 10.90
C ASP A 203 -17.42 -1.86 10.72
N SER A 204 -17.53 -0.55 10.57
CA SER A 204 -18.81 0.14 10.37
C SER A 204 -18.71 1.27 9.36
N GLU A 205 -19.81 1.51 8.66
CA GLU A 205 -19.96 2.59 7.70
C GLU A 205 -19.73 3.97 8.33
N ALA A 206 -20.29 4.19 9.53
CA ALA A 206 -20.21 5.46 10.25
C ALA A 206 -18.77 5.87 10.62
N ALA A 207 -17.85 4.90 10.73
CA ALA A 207 -16.46 5.14 11.06
C ALA A 207 -15.56 5.31 9.81
N ALA A 208 -16.12 5.17 8.61
CA ALA A 208 -15.35 5.15 7.36
C ALA A 208 -15.26 6.53 6.71
N ASP A 209 -14.10 6.82 6.12
CA ASP A 209 -13.94 7.93 5.18
C ASP A 209 -14.40 7.52 3.77
N ILE A 210 -14.28 6.21 3.46
CA ILE A 210 -14.65 5.62 2.18
C ILE A 210 -15.39 4.30 2.44
N VAL A 211 -16.55 4.15 1.81
CA VAL A 211 -17.33 2.92 1.86
C VAL A 211 -17.25 2.24 0.50
N VAL A 212 -16.69 1.04 0.48
CA VAL A 212 -16.49 0.29 -0.77
C VAL A 212 -17.74 -0.53 -1.06
N VAL A 213 -18.38 -0.20 -2.18
CA VAL A 213 -19.66 -0.77 -2.61
C VAL A 213 -19.54 -1.46 -3.98
N PRO A 214 -20.43 -2.41 -4.31
CA PRO A 214 -20.49 -2.95 -5.66
C PRO A 214 -20.92 -1.86 -6.67
N PRO A 215 -20.66 -2.08 -7.98
CA PRO A 215 -21.25 -1.27 -9.04
C PRO A 215 -22.77 -1.21 -8.91
N LEU A 216 -23.36 -0.06 -9.25
CA LEU A 216 -24.81 0.06 -9.33
C LEU A 216 -25.34 -0.86 -10.44
N PRO A 217 -26.57 -1.40 -10.30
CA PRO A 217 -27.22 -2.13 -11.38
C PRO A 217 -27.39 -1.24 -12.61
N ALA A 218 -27.43 -1.86 -13.79
CA ALA A 218 -27.65 -1.14 -15.04
C ALA A 218 -28.97 -0.34 -14.98
N GLY A 219 -28.90 0.95 -15.31
CA GLY A 219 -30.05 1.87 -15.30
C GLY A 219 -30.32 2.57 -13.97
N ALA A 220 -29.59 2.27 -12.89
CA ALA A 220 -29.67 3.04 -11.66
C ALA A 220 -28.93 4.39 -11.80
N ASP A 221 -29.49 5.43 -11.19
CA ASP A 221 -28.92 6.78 -11.21
C ASP A 221 -27.65 6.86 -10.33
N PRO A 222 -26.47 7.18 -10.91
CA PRO A 222 -25.23 7.33 -10.15
C PRO A 222 -25.29 8.37 -9.04
N HIS A 223 -26.15 9.39 -9.17
CA HIS A 223 -26.27 10.48 -8.19
C HIS A 223 -27.00 10.06 -6.91
N GLN A 224 -27.67 8.90 -6.91
CA GLN A 224 -28.32 8.37 -5.70
C GLN A 224 -27.33 7.81 -4.69
N ARG A 225 -26.06 7.63 -5.09
CA ARG A 225 -25.04 7.07 -4.21
C ARG A 225 -24.49 8.15 -3.26
N PRO A 226 -24.34 7.84 -1.95
CA PRO A 226 -23.68 8.74 -1.01
C PRO A 226 -22.26 9.15 -1.47
N VAL A 227 -21.89 10.41 -1.21
CA VAL A 227 -20.63 11.00 -1.72
C VAL A 227 -19.37 10.25 -1.28
N HIS A 228 -19.40 9.51 -0.17
CA HIS A 228 -18.27 8.74 0.36
C HIS A 228 -18.28 7.26 -0.07
N HIS A 229 -19.31 6.81 -0.79
CA HIS A 229 -19.36 5.47 -1.37
C HIS A 229 -18.57 5.44 -2.67
N ARG A 230 -17.72 4.43 -2.85
CA ARG A 230 -16.90 4.24 -4.04
C ARG A 230 -16.91 2.79 -4.50
N THR A 231 -16.89 2.57 -5.82
CA THR A 231 -16.64 1.23 -6.35
C THR A 231 -15.15 0.90 -6.29
N TRP A 232 -14.83 -0.40 -6.35
CA TRP A 232 -13.45 -0.82 -6.56
C TRP A 232 -12.83 -0.22 -7.82
N HIS A 233 -13.60 -0.10 -8.91
CA HIS A 233 -13.12 0.45 -10.18
C HIS A 233 -12.69 1.91 -10.02
N GLU A 234 -13.54 2.76 -9.41
CA GLU A 234 -13.22 4.16 -9.11
C GLU A 234 -11.94 4.29 -8.27
N LEU A 235 -11.80 3.45 -7.24
CA LEU A 235 -10.62 3.45 -6.37
C LEU A 235 -9.35 3.02 -7.09
N ILE A 236 -9.42 2.02 -7.99
CA ILE A 236 -8.28 1.66 -8.82
C ILE A 236 -7.88 2.85 -9.69
N HIS A 237 -8.83 3.52 -10.34
CA HIS A 237 -8.54 4.64 -11.24
C HIS A 237 -7.93 5.86 -10.55
N ALA A 238 -8.17 6.03 -9.25
CA ALA A 238 -7.50 7.04 -8.44
C ALA A 238 -6.02 6.75 -8.18
N ILE A 239 -5.56 5.50 -8.35
CA ILE A 239 -4.15 5.14 -8.18
C ILE A 239 -3.36 5.67 -9.39
N PRO A 240 -2.28 6.44 -9.18
CA PRO A 240 -1.41 6.85 -10.27
C PRO A 240 -0.81 5.66 -11.02
N SER A 241 -0.71 5.76 -12.34
CA SER A 241 -0.21 4.69 -13.22
C SER A 241 0.71 5.25 -14.30
N CYS A 242 1.25 4.35 -15.13
CA CYS A 242 2.04 4.73 -16.32
C CYS A 242 1.22 5.71 -17.16
N PRO A 243 1.78 6.88 -17.55
CA PRO A 243 1.10 7.78 -18.46
C PRO A 243 0.82 7.07 -19.80
N PRO A 244 -0.24 7.48 -20.53
CA PRO A 244 -0.48 7.00 -21.89
C PRO A 244 0.70 7.35 -22.81
N ASP A 245 0.75 6.71 -23.99
CA ASP A 245 1.73 7.06 -25.03
C ASP A 245 1.16 8.21 -25.86
N ASP A 246 1.02 9.37 -25.26
CA ASP A 246 0.70 10.58 -25.98
C ASP A 246 2.01 11.15 -26.53
N GLY A 247 2.23 10.98 -27.84
CA GLY A 247 3.33 11.58 -28.59
C GLY A 247 3.32 13.12 -28.63
N THR A 248 2.88 13.77 -27.56
CA THR A 248 2.73 15.21 -27.39
C THR A 248 3.64 15.65 -26.25
N GLU A 249 4.58 16.55 -26.55
CA GLU A 249 5.51 17.11 -25.59
C GLU A 249 4.79 17.67 -24.35
N SER A 250 5.32 17.31 -23.18
CA SER A 250 5.12 17.91 -21.85
C SER A 250 4.06 19.01 -21.74
N GLY A 251 2.79 18.60 -21.67
CA GLY A 251 1.70 19.44 -21.20
C GLY A 251 1.21 18.92 -19.85
N HIS A 252 1.24 19.77 -18.83
CA HIS A 252 0.67 19.60 -17.49
C HIS A 252 -0.16 18.31 -17.28
N VAL A 253 0.44 17.30 -16.63
CA VAL A 253 -0.27 16.07 -16.26
C VAL A 253 -1.42 16.44 -15.33
N ASP A 254 -2.65 16.39 -15.83
CA ASP A 254 -3.85 16.50 -15.02
C ASP A 254 -3.75 15.43 -13.92
N LYS A 255 -3.63 15.90 -12.67
CA LYS A 255 -3.56 15.00 -11.51
C LYS A 255 -4.81 14.11 -11.53
N PRO A 256 -4.66 12.78 -11.33
CA PRO A 256 -5.83 11.91 -11.21
C PRO A 256 -6.77 12.50 -10.16
N SER A 257 -8.08 12.51 -10.47
CA SER A 257 -9.14 13.05 -9.63
C SER A 257 -8.91 12.68 -8.17
N ARG A 258 -8.42 13.64 -7.38
CA ARG A 258 -8.06 13.40 -5.98
C ARG A 258 -9.33 13.03 -5.23
N LEU A 259 -9.27 11.92 -4.48
CA LEU A 259 -10.33 11.59 -3.53
C LEU A 259 -10.51 12.78 -2.58
N PRO A 260 -11.75 13.14 -2.20
CA PRO A 260 -12.00 14.23 -1.28
C PRO A 260 -11.18 14.05 0.00
N PRO A 261 -10.69 15.13 0.64
CA PRO A 261 -9.84 15.04 1.84
C PRO A 261 -10.54 14.23 2.94
N ALA A 262 -9.75 13.60 3.82
CA ALA A 262 -10.32 12.82 4.91
C ALA A 262 -11.11 13.78 5.79
N THR A 263 -12.43 13.61 5.81
CA THR A 263 -13.28 14.40 6.69
C THR A 263 -12.84 14.09 8.12
N SER A 264 -12.42 15.12 8.85
CA SER A 264 -12.22 15.03 10.29
C SER A 264 -13.45 14.36 10.91
N PRO A 265 -13.30 13.52 11.95
CA PRO A 265 -14.44 12.88 12.58
C PRO A 265 -15.47 13.96 12.89
N MET A 266 -16.67 13.84 12.32
CA MET A 266 -17.79 14.67 12.72
C MET A 266 -17.87 14.55 14.23
N VAL A 267 -17.59 15.66 14.91
CA VAL A 267 -17.90 15.80 16.33
C VAL A 267 -19.42 15.69 16.38
N VAL A 268 -19.91 14.48 16.63
CA VAL A 268 -21.32 14.26 16.94
C VAL A 268 -21.60 15.19 18.10
N PRO A 269 -22.54 16.15 17.99
CA PRO A 269 -22.93 16.96 19.12
C PRO A 269 -23.31 15.99 20.22
N ARG A 270 -22.58 16.00 21.34
CA ARG A 270 -22.95 15.25 22.54
C ARG A 270 -24.41 15.57 22.79
N ALA A 271 -25.29 14.60 22.56
CA ALA A 271 -26.66 14.68 22.99
C ALA A 271 -26.60 15.04 24.48
N ARG A 272 -27.18 16.19 24.85
CA ARG A 272 -27.37 16.54 26.25
C ARG A 272 -28.15 15.38 26.86
N VAL A 273 -27.46 14.55 27.64
CA VAL A 273 -28.10 13.58 28.52
C VAL A 273 -28.97 14.42 29.43
N ALA A 274 -30.28 14.37 29.20
CA ALA A 274 -31.25 14.91 30.13
C ALA A 274 -30.97 14.26 31.50
N PRO A 275 -30.93 15.02 32.60
CA PRO A 275 -30.70 14.45 33.91
C PRO A 275 -31.75 13.38 34.15
N SER A 276 -31.28 12.16 34.40
CA SER A 276 -32.09 11.03 34.84
C SER A 276 -32.83 11.45 36.10
N VAL A 277 -34.13 11.68 35.97
CA VAL A 277 -35.03 11.87 37.11
C VAL A 277 -35.12 10.51 37.80
N ILE A 278 -34.28 10.31 38.80
CA ILE A 278 -34.37 9.19 39.73
C ILE A 278 -35.74 9.31 40.40
N PRO A 279 -36.67 8.34 40.23
CA PRO A 279 -37.92 8.36 40.97
C PRO A 279 -37.59 8.19 42.45
N ARG A 280 -37.82 9.24 43.24
CA ARG A 280 -37.78 9.16 44.70
C ARG A 280 -38.79 8.09 45.14
N LYS A 281 -38.28 7.01 45.74
CA LYS A 281 -39.09 6.03 46.47
C LYS A 281 -39.98 6.80 47.46
N ARG A 282 -41.30 6.71 47.27
CA ARG A 282 -42.26 7.22 48.24
C ARG A 282 -42.15 6.37 49.52
N SER A 283 -41.93 7.03 50.64
CA SER A 283 -41.95 6.41 51.97
C SER A 283 -43.33 5.82 52.26
N PRO A 284 -43.43 4.67 52.94
CA PRO A 284 -44.69 3.96 53.20
C PRO A 284 -45.47 4.56 54.39
N SER A 285 -45.51 5.88 54.53
CA SER A 285 -46.17 6.55 55.67
C SER A 285 -47.48 7.27 55.33
N ASP A 286 -47.80 7.47 54.04
CA ASP A 286 -49.00 8.23 53.63
C ASP A 286 -50.18 7.35 53.15
N ALA A 287 -49.98 6.03 53.02
CA ALA A 287 -51.04 5.10 52.62
C ALA A 287 -51.99 4.73 53.77
N VAL A 288 -51.54 4.81 55.03
CA VAL A 288 -52.33 4.37 56.20
C VAL A 288 -53.31 5.44 56.70
N GLN A 289 -53.11 6.72 56.36
CA GLN A 289 -54.01 7.80 56.80
C GLN A 289 -55.22 8.04 55.89
N ARG A 290 -55.30 7.39 54.72
CA ARG A 290 -56.46 7.51 53.82
C ARG A 290 -57.52 6.41 54.01
N GLU A 291 -57.19 5.29 54.65
CA GLU A 291 -58.15 4.21 54.93
C GLU A 291 -59.04 4.54 56.15
N VAL A 292 -58.51 5.24 57.17
CA VAL A 292 -59.24 5.54 58.42
C VAL A 292 -60.34 6.60 58.24
N LYS A 293 -60.24 7.48 57.23
CA LYS A 293 -61.28 8.49 56.94
C LYS A 293 -62.48 7.95 56.16
N ARG A 294 -62.41 6.74 55.58
CA ARG A 294 -63.54 6.14 54.84
C ARG A 294 -64.51 5.35 55.72
N HIS A 295 -64.08 4.92 56.90
CA HIS A 295 -64.94 4.16 57.83
C HIS A 295 -65.73 5.03 58.83
N LYS A 296 -65.51 6.35 58.87
CA LYS A 296 -66.23 7.26 59.81
C LYS A 296 -67.35 8.08 59.16
N ALA A 297 -67.73 7.76 57.92
CA ALA A 297 -68.83 8.40 57.18
C ALA A 297 -69.96 7.41 56.84
N LYS A 298 -70.02 6.26 57.52
CA LYS A 298 -71.05 5.23 57.30
C LYS A 298 -71.59 4.59 58.59
N ALA A 299 -71.54 5.33 59.70
CA ALA A 299 -72.23 5.03 60.95
C ALA A 299 -72.98 6.27 61.42
#